data_AF-A0A1V2G9D9-F1
#
_entry.id   AF-A0A1V2G9D9-F1
#
_cell.length_a   1.000
_cell.length_b   1.000
_cell.length_c   1.000
_cell.angle_alpha   90.00
_cell.angle_beta   90.00
_cell.angle_gamma   90.00
#
_symmetry.space_group_name_H-M   'P 1'
#
loop_
_entity.id
_entity.type
_entity.pdbx_description
1 polymer ?
#
loop_
_entity_poly.entity_id
_entity_poly.type
_entity_poly.pdbx_seq_one_letter_code
_entity_poly.pdbx_strand_id
1 'polypeptide(L)'
;MEARTIPVTLFINYATSTFSHEKLLVATVDMSKNFPDRYILLESREIEITVNQPQPIDIIGLQVEQLREQKQKTVADAQRRIAAIDDKIQQLLCIEYTPDTDEIPY
;
A
#
# COMPACT_ATOMS: atom_id res chain seq x y z
N MET A 1 27.38 17.91 -4.77
CA MET A 1 25.91 17.96 -4.89
C MET A 1 25.47 19.27 -4.26
N GLU A 2 24.77 20.14 -5.00
CA GLU A 2 24.26 21.38 -4.43
C GLU A 2 23.03 21.07 -3.57
N ALA A 3 23.05 21.54 -2.32
CA ALA A 3 21.92 21.44 -1.42
C ALA A 3 21.00 22.64 -1.62
N ARG A 4 19.71 22.38 -1.80
CA ARG A 4 18.68 23.42 -1.92
C ARG A 4 17.81 23.40 -0.67
N THR A 5 17.66 24.55 -0.04
CA THR A 5 16.70 24.75 1.05
C THR A 5 15.34 25.09 0.47
N ILE A 6 14.31 24.38 0.89
CA ILE A 6 12.93 24.57 0.46
C ILE A 6 12.10 24.92 1.69
N PRO A 7 11.46 26.11 1.73
CA PRO A 7 10.52 26.43 2.80
C PRO A 7 9.25 25.59 2.63
N VAL A 8 8.81 24.95 3.71
CA VAL A 8 7.61 24.11 3.74
C VAL A 8 6.78 24.47 4.96
N THR A 9 5.50 24.76 4.74
CA THR A 9 4.52 24.92 5.82
C THR A 9 3.97 23.54 6.19
N LEU A 10 4.18 23.15 7.44
CA LEU A 10 3.59 21.95 8.03
C LEU A 10 2.41 22.34 8.92
N PHE A 11 1.32 21.61 8.79
CA PHE A 11 0.12 21.73 9.59
C PHE A 11 0.06 20.56 10.57
N ILE A 12 -0.03 20.89 11.85
CA ILE A 12 -0.15 19.92 12.94
C ILE A 12 -1.64 19.80 13.27
N ASN A 13 -2.19 18.62 13.04
CA ASN A 13 -3.60 18.32 13.15
C ASN A 13 -3.83 17.32 14.28
N TYR A 14 -4.96 17.44 14.95
CA TYR A 14 -5.45 16.47 15.93
C TYR A 14 -6.57 15.62 15.34
N ALA A 15 -6.41 14.30 15.33
CA ALA A 15 -7.43 13.36 14.88
C ALA A 15 -8.48 13.13 15.98
N THR A 16 -9.73 13.52 15.71
CA THR A 16 -10.84 13.44 16.68
C THR A 16 -11.39 12.02 16.83
N SER A 17 -11.24 11.18 15.81
CA SER A 17 -11.73 9.79 15.81
C SER A 17 -11.16 8.97 16.98
N THR A 18 -12.04 8.33 17.75
CA THR A 18 -11.68 7.46 18.88
C THR A 18 -10.87 6.23 18.48
N PHE A 19 -10.96 5.81 17.22
CA PHE A 19 -10.26 4.64 16.68
C PHE A 19 -8.87 4.96 16.11
N SER A 20 -8.47 6.23 16.09
CA SER A 20 -7.13 6.62 15.63
C SER A 20 -6.09 6.25 16.68
N HIS A 21 -5.13 5.40 16.29
CA HIS A 21 -4.01 5.00 17.14
C HIS A 21 -3.07 6.18 17.41
N GLU A 22 -2.82 6.99 16.39
CA GLU A 22 -2.03 8.23 16.51
C GLU A 22 -2.95 9.43 16.41
N LYS A 23 -2.86 10.32 17.39
CA LYS A 23 -3.76 11.47 17.52
C LYS A 23 -3.19 12.74 16.89
N LEU A 24 -1.88 12.83 16.75
CA LEU A 24 -1.20 13.96 16.14
C LEU A 24 -0.80 13.56 14.72
N LEU A 25 -1.12 14.41 13.75
CA LEU A 25 -0.79 14.23 12.35
C LEU A 25 -0.10 15.49 11.83
N VAL A 26 1.10 15.33 11.29
CA VAL A 26 1.80 16.40 10.57
C VAL A 26 1.57 16.21 9.07
N ALA A 27 1.06 17.25 8.42
CA ALA A 27 0.76 17.22 6.99
C ALA A 27 1.23 18.51 6.32
N THR A 28 1.45 18.48 5.01
CA THR A 28 1.73 19.68 4.20
C THR A 28 0.45 20.43 3.81
N VAL A 29 -0.70 19.96 4.28
CA VAL A 29 -2.02 20.56 4.04
C VAL A 29 -2.81 20.63 5.34
N ASP A 30 -3.66 21.65 5.46
CA ASP A 30 -4.60 21.79 6.56
C ASP A 30 -5.72 20.75 6.43
N MET A 31 -5.66 19.69 7.25
CA MET A 31 -6.60 18.58 7.20
C MET A 31 -7.97 18.97 7.74
N SER A 32 -8.04 19.98 8.61
CA SER A 32 -9.31 20.46 9.17
C SER A 32 -10.20 21.11 8.11
N LYS A 33 -9.61 21.72 7.08
CA LYS A 33 -10.38 22.31 5.96
C LYS A 33 -10.99 21.25 5.05
N ASN A 34 -10.24 20.17 4.79
CA ASN A 34 -10.69 19.11 3.90
C ASN A 34 -11.61 18.10 4.62
N PHE A 35 -11.41 17.91 5.92
CA PHE A 35 -12.10 16.90 6.73
C PHE A 35 -12.41 17.45 8.14
N PRO A 36 -13.25 18.49 8.27
CA PRO A 36 -13.50 19.19 9.53
C PRO A 36 -14.08 18.28 10.63
N ASP A 37 -14.84 17.25 10.27
CA ASP A 37 -15.42 16.31 11.23
C ASP A 37 -14.39 15.36 11.85
N ARG A 38 -13.19 15.27 11.27
CA ARG A 38 -12.16 14.28 11.63
C ARG A 38 -10.90 14.91 12.19
N TYR A 39 -10.62 16.16 11.86
CA TYR A 39 -9.38 16.83 12.21
C TYR A 39 -9.60 18.25 12.71
N ILE A 40 -8.83 18.61 13.72
CA ILE A 40 -8.73 19.97 14.25
C ILE A 40 -7.31 20.47 13.98
N LEU A 41 -7.16 21.65 13.39
CA LEU A 41 -5.85 22.27 13.24
C LEU A 41 -5.40 22.82 14.59
N LEU A 42 -4.22 22.38 15.05
CA LEU A 42 -3.61 22.87 16.29
C LEU A 42 -2.70 24.06 16.01
N GLU A 43 -1.78 23.88 15.08
CA GLU A 43 -0.85 24.93 14.66
C GLU A 43 -0.34 24.69 13.24
N SER A 44 0.19 25.75 12.62
CA SER A 44 0.98 25.69 11.40
C SER A 44 2.39 26.18 11.70
N ARG A 45 3.40 25.47 11.20
CA ARG A 45 4.80 25.81 11.37
C ARG A 45 5.50 25.84 10.02
N GLU A 46 6.21 26.90 9.73
CA GLU A 46 7.14 26.94 8.60
C GLU A 46 8.47 26.35 9.02
N ILE A 47 8.96 25.43 8.22
CA ILE A 47 10.28 24.82 8.38
C ILE A 47 11.06 24.91 7.09
N GLU A 48 12.37 24.89 7.21
CA GLU A 48 13.28 24.79 6.09
C GLU A 48 13.75 23.34 5.95
N ILE A 49 13.49 22.74 4.79
CA ILE A 49 13.96 21.39 4.47
C ILE A 49 15.12 21.53 3.49
N THR A 50 16.29 21.09 3.92
CA THR A 50 17.47 21.02 3.06
C THR A 50 17.45 19.71 2.29
N VAL A 51 17.36 19.80 0.96
CA VAL A 51 17.35 18.66 0.06
C VAL A 51 18.58 18.71 -0.83
N ASN A 52 19.35 17.63 -0.85
CA ASN A 52 20.44 17.48 -1.82
C ASN A 52 19.83 17.28 -3.20
N GLN A 53 20.26 18.07 -4.20
CA GLN A 53 19.84 17.86 -5.58
C GLN A 53 20.29 16.47 -6.05
N PRO A 54 19.34 15.54 -6.30
CA PRO A 54 19.69 14.21 -6.75
C PRO A 54 20.28 14.28 -8.16
N GLN A 55 21.28 13.46 -8.47
CA GLN A 55 21.74 13.35 -9.85
C GLN A 55 20.71 12.56 -10.67
N PRO A 56 20.59 12.82 -11.98
CA PRO A 56 19.68 12.05 -12.84
C PRO A 56 19.88 10.54 -12.73
N ILE A 57 21.12 10.08 -12.55
CA ILE A 57 21.44 8.67 -12.38
C ILE A 57 20.88 8.08 -11.07
N ASP A 58 20.89 8.86 -9.98
CA ASP A 58 20.35 8.44 -8.69
C ASP A 58 18.82 8.30 -8.78
N ILE A 59 18.16 9.24 -9.46
CA ILE A 59 16.70 9.19 -9.71
C ILE A 59 16.36 7.94 -10.53
N ILE A 60 17.10 7.67 -11.60
CA ILE A 60 16.88 6.48 -12.44
C ILE A 60 17.08 5.21 -11.64
N GLY A 61 18.13 5.15 -10.80
CA GLY A 61 18.37 4.02 -9.90
C GLY A 61 17.17 3.73 -9.00
N LEU A 62 16.67 4.76 -8.31
CA LEU A 62 15.48 4.65 -7.45
C LEU A 62 14.23 4.23 -8.23
N GLN A 63 14.01 4.77 -9.43
CA GLN A 63 12.89 4.38 -10.29
C GLN A 63 12.97 2.91 -10.71
N VAL A 64 14.16 2.42 -11.06
CA VAL A 64 14.38 1.02 -11.43
C VAL A 64 14.11 0.10 -10.24
N GLU A 65 14.57 0.48 -9.04
CA GLU A 65 14.28 -0.28 -7.81
C GLU A 65 12.78 -0.36 -7.53
N GLN A 66 12.07 0.78 -7.59
CA GLN A 66 10.61 0.81 -7.44
C GLN A 66 9.90 -0.09 -8.46
N LEU A 67 10.34 -0.07 -9.74
CA LEU A 67 9.76 -0.93 -10.77
C LEU A 67 10.05 -2.42 -10.52
N ARG A 68 11.23 -2.76 -9.97
CA ARG A 68 11.57 -4.14 -9.60
C ARG A 68 10.70 -4.63 -8.45
N GLU A 69 10.50 -3.81 -7.42
CA GLU A 69 9.60 -4.13 -6.30
C GLU A 69 8.15 -4.31 -6.78
N GLN A 70 7.66 -3.39 -7.61
CA GLN A 70 6.32 -3.49 -8.20
C GLN A 70 6.15 -4.76 -9.03
N LYS A 71 7.16 -5.11 -9.84
CA LYS A 71 7.17 -6.36 -10.60
C LYS A 71 7.10 -7.56 -9.65
N GLN A 72 7.94 -7.60 -8.61
CA GLN A 72 7.96 -8.72 -7.67
C GLN A 72 6.63 -8.89 -6.94
N LYS A 73 6.04 -7.79 -6.48
CA LYS A 73 4.69 -7.79 -5.87
C LYS A 73 3.64 -8.35 -6.84
N THR A 74 3.65 -7.87 -8.08
CA THR A 74 2.71 -8.32 -9.12
C THR A 74 2.86 -9.81 -9.41
N VAL A 75 4.09 -10.32 -9.49
CA VAL A 75 4.35 -11.76 -9.70
C VAL A 75 3.82 -12.58 -8.53
N ALA A 76 4.06 -12.15 -7.28
CA ALA A 76 3.58 -12.84 -6.10
C ALA A 76 2.05 -12.89 -6.05
N ASP A 77 1.38 -11.77 -6.34
CA ASP A 77 -0.08 -11.70 -6.37
C ASP A 77 -0.68 -12.55 -7.50
N ALA A 78 -0.04 -12.56 -8.68
CA ALA A 78 -0.43 -13.41 -9.80
C ALA A 78 -0.27 -14.90 -9.47
N GLN A 79 0.85 -15.30 -8.86
CA GLN A 79 1.09 -16.69 -8.45
C GLN A 79 0.05 -17.17 -7.44
N ARG A 80 -0.29 -16.36 -6.44
CA ARG A 80 -1.38 -16.70 -5.50
C ARG A 80 -2.71 -16.90 -6.22
N ARG A 81 -3.00 -16.05 -7.21
CA ARG A 81 -4.25 -16.14 -7.97
C ARG A 81 -4.29 -17.35 -8.90
N ILE A 82 -3.16 -17.71 -9.52
CA ILE A 82 -3.02 -18.93 -10.31
C ILE A 82 -3.27 -20.16 -9.42
N ALA A 83 -2.58 -20.26 -8.28
CA ALA A 83 -2.76 -21.38 -7.36
C ALA A 83 -4.23 -21.53 -6.91
N ALA A 84 -4.90 -20.43 -6.57
CA ALA A 84 -6.32 -20.47 -6.18
C ALA A 84 -7.26 -20.89 -7.32
N ILE A 85 -6.88 -20.67 -8.59
CA ILE A 85 -7.63 -21.15 -9.76
C ILE A 85 -7.36 -22.64 -9.97
N ASP A 86 -6.10 -23.06 -9.89
CA ASP A 86 -5.71 -24.46 -10.03
C ASP A 86 -6.37 -25.35 -8.96
N ASP A 87 -6.41 -24.88 -7.71
CA ASP A 87 -7.11 -25.57 -6.61
C ASP A 87 -8.59 -25.78 -6.94
N LYS A 88 -9.27 -24.77 -7.52
CA LYS A 88 -10.67 -24.89 -7.94
C LYS A 88 -10.85 -25.86 -9.10
N ILE A 89 -9.92 -25.86 -10.06
CA ILE A 89 -9.92 -26.81 -11.17
C ILE A 89 -9.81 -28.23 -10.63
N GLN A 90 -8.85 -28.49 -9.74
CA GLN A 90 -8.66 -29.81 -9.14
C GLN A 90 -9.89 -30.25 -8.32
N GLN A 91 -10.48 -29.35 -7.52
CA GLN A 91 -11.71 -29.65 -6.79
C GLN A 91 -12.85 -30.11 -7.70
N LEU A 92 -13.00 -29.52 -8.89
CA LEU A 92 -14.03 -29.93 -9.84
C LEU A 92 -13.71 -31.29 -10.48
N LEU A 93 -12.45 -31.55 -10.84
CA LEU A 93 -12.04 -32.82 -11.45
C LEU A 93 -12.10 -34.00 -10.48
N CYS A 94 -11.87 -33.78 -9.18
CA CYS A 94 -11.90 -34.83 -8.16
C CYS A 94 -13.29 -35.42 -7.87
N ILE A 95 -14.38 -34.86 -8.41
CA ILE A 95 -15.76 -35.34 -8.15
C ILE A 95 -16.16 -36.48 -9.13
N GLU A 96 -15.38 -36.75 -10.18
CA GLU A 96 -15.79 -37.70 -11.24
C GLU A 96 -15.62 -39.20 -10.91
N TYR A 97 -15.19 -39.60 -9.70
CA TYR A 97 -15.10 -41.03 -9.35
C TYR A 97 -16.08 -41.44 -8.25
N THR A 98 -17.26 -41.90 -8.67
CA THR A 98 -18.10 -42.79 -7.86
C THR A 98 -18.04 -44.16 -8.54
N PRO A 99 -17.38 -45.19 -7.98
CA PRO A 99 -17.50 -46.53 -8.52
C PRO A 99 -18.94 -46.99 -8.30
N ASP A 100 -19.63 -47.33 -9.39
CA ASP A 100 -20.90 -48.03 -9.32
C ASP A 100 -20.66 -49.34 -8.55
N THR A 101 -21.06 -49.35 -7.27
CA THR A 101 -21.11 -50.57 -6.47
C THR A 101 -22.45 -51.23 -6.72
N ASP A 102 -22.65 -51.68 -7.96
CA ASP A 102 -23.65 -52.67 -8.36
C ASP A 102 -23.03 -54.08 -8.32
N GLU A 103 -22.37 -54.44 -7.22
CA GLU A 103 -22.11 -55.85 -6.89
C GLU A 103 -22.97 -56.22 -5.69
N ILE A 104 -24.18 -56.73 -5.98
CA ILE A 104 -24.97 -57.50 -5.03
C ILE A 104 -24.59 -58.98 -5.25
N PRO A 105 -23.85 -59.65 -4.34
CA PRO A 105 -23.66 -61.09 -4.44
C PRO A 105 -24.86 -61.81 -3.79
N TYR A 106 -25.42 -62.76 -4.54
CA TYR A 106 -26.41 -63.74 -4.08
C TYR A 106 -25.85 -64.70 -3.03
#